data_AF-A0A563VQ61-F1
#
_entry.id   AF-A0A563VQ61-F1
#
_cell.length_a   1.000
_cell.length_b   1.000
_cell.length_c   1.000
_cell.angle_alpha   90.00
_cell.angle_beta   90.00
_cell.angle_gamma   90.00
#
_symmetry.space_group_name_H-M   'P 1'
#
loop_
_entity.id
_entity.type
_entity.pdbx_description
1 polymer ?
#
loop_
_entity_poly.entity_id
_entity_poly.type
_entity_poly.pdbx_seq_one_letter_code
_entity_poly.pdbx_strand_id
1 'polypeptide(L)'
;MNNSKKTVLLFQPSKFQAEVWHFVLWEQDIFITWEQDYTNKKYVADYFKTLELKPNLLIIDLKIEDAYEICRCFRQHNPSSKIILTTDIQQEYSSAIRRWAVKQGVDELLINFQKKNLFSSVITNINSVLEVLECPPAQRESLVRALDSLGQKNVDTTKEASQLKAPSTSIQKLKRMKDKTSSSIARLSFFLIIILIVTVLLDVSTLYLISPMRGLQRKILAHSEEQTKRTNTNTKVSTLQDVNDLPKGIFNYGGSTTWASIRKTIDPKIIEEYPEFSMRYLPAINGTPGSGTGIRMLLEGELDFSESSRSIKQKEHALAHQQGFTLREYQVAIDAIAIAVNPSLPVSGLTIKQLQKIYLGEITNWKEVNGPDLEIVVLSRRAEDGGTPEFFQHHVLQNQSFGDNVKYVYSTTDGLKQIKDTPGAIYYGSAPELIYQCRVKSLPIANENGQLIPPYLPPAVAPENCPEKRNQLNIAAIKHATYPITRYLYVVVKQDGGRSQKAGEAFTKLLLTEEMQKSIEEAGFVPIN
;
A
#
# COMPACT_ATOMS: atom_id res chain seq x y z
N MET A 1 -35.73 1.02 20.55
CA MET A 1 -35.00 -0.11 21.18
C MET A 1 -33.52 0.21 21.12
N ASN A 2 -32.83 0.09 22.26
CA ASN A 2 -31.47 0.58 22.46
C ASN A 2 -30.50 -0.23 21.56
N ASN A 3 -30.07 0.32 20.43
CA ASN A 3 -29.27 -0.40 19.44
C ASN A 3 -27.78 -0.33 19.83
N SER A 4 -27.42 -1.04 20.90
CA SER A 4 -26.01 -1.22 21.26
C SER A 4 -25.31 -1.99 20.15
N LYS A 5 -24.24 -1.42 19.59
CA LYS A 5 -23.41 -2.06 18.55
C LYS A 5 -23.01 -3.47 18.97
N LYS A 6 -23.24 -4.45 18.10
CA LYS A 6 -22.91 -5.85 18.36
C LYS A 6 -21.42 -6.08 18.12
N THR A 7 -20.79 -6.84 19.01
CA THR A 7 -19.35 -7.11 18.99
C THR A 7 -19.09 -8.61 18.98
N VAL A 8 -18.09 -9.03 18.21
CA VAL A 8 -17.69 -10.41 18.03
C VAL A 8 -16.20 -10.54 18.36
N LEU A 9 -15.87 -11.45 19.27
CA LEU A 9 -14.50 -11.90 19.47
C LEU A 9 -14.27 -13.12 18.57
N LEU A 10 -13.22 -13.06 17.76
CA LEU A 10 -12.91 -14.08 16.76
C LEU A 10 -11.56 -14.74 17.08
N PHE A 11 -11.58 -16.05 17.25
CA PHE A 11 -10.39 -16.91 17.31
C PHE A 11 -10.37 -17.82 16.09
N GLN A 12 -9.59 -17.42 15.10
CA GLN A 12 -9.58 -18.09 13.81
C GLN A 12 -8.13 -18.19 13.28
N PRO A 13 -7.52 -19.38 13.31
CA PRO A 13 -6.15 -19.58 12.82
C PRO A 13 -6.01 -19.37 11.32
N SER A 14 -7.07 -19.67 10.57
CA SER A 14 -7.06 -19.52 9.12
C SER A 14 -7.28 -18.06 8.74
N LYS A 15 -6.23 -17.41 8.23
CA LYS A 15 -6.31 -16.03 7.71
C LYS A 15 -7.45 -15.85 6.71
N PHE A 16 -7.68 -16.82 5.82
CA PHE A 16 -8.80 -16.80 4.88
C PHE A 16 -10.15 -16.72 5.60
N GLN A 17 -10.40 -17.62 6.57
CA GLN A 17 -11.65 -17.63 7.31
C GLN A 17 -11.82 -16.33 8.12
N ALA A 18 -10.74 -15.84 8.74
CA ALA A 18 -10.75 -14.62 9.53
C ALA A 18 -11.06 -13.38 8.69
N GLU A 19 -10.44 -13.25 7.52
CA GLU A 19 -10.70 -12.15 6.59
C GLU A 19 -12.13 -12.18 6.04
N VAL A 20 -12.63 -13.37 5.69
CA VAL A 20 -14.03 -13.50 5.26
C VAL A 20 -14.94 -13.02 6.38
N TRP A 21 -14.84 -13.59 7.58
CA TRP A 21 -15.63 -13.19 8.76
C TRP A 21 -15.57 -11.68 9.02
N HIS A 22 -14.36 -11.12 9.06
CA HIS A 22 -14.15 -9.69 9.28
C HIS A 22 -14.92 -8.85 8.28
N PHE A 23 -14.81 -9.18 7.01
CA PHE A 23 -15.41 -8.37 5.96
C PHE A 23 -16.94 -8.49 5.94
N VAL A 24 -17.46 -9.71 6.04
CA VAL A 24 -18.91 -9.94 5.88
C VAL A 24 -19.71 -9.43 7.08
N LEU A 25 -19.17 -9.49 8.30
CA LEU A 25 -19.83 -9.00 9.51
C LEU A 25 -19.64 -7.49 9.69
N TRP A 26 -18.51 -6.93 9.27
CA TRP A 26 -18.31 -5.47 9.26
C TRP A 26 -19.34 -4.75 8.40
N GLU A 27 -19.67 -5.30 7.22
CA GLU A 27 -20.72 -4.78 6.34
C GLU A 27 -22.13 -4.85 6.97
N GLN A 28 -22.29 -5.55 8.09
CA GLN A 28 -23.53 -5.60 8.88
C GLN A 28 -23.47 -4.71 10.15
N ASP A 29 -22.49 -3.79 10.24
CA ASP A 29 -22.20 -2.95 11.43
C ASP A 29 -21.92 -3.77 12.71
N ILE A 30 -21.31 -4.95 12.53
CA ILE A 30 -20.86 -5.83 13.61
C ILE A 30 -19.34 -5.71 13.72
N PHE A 31 -18.87 -5.27 14.89
CA PHE A 31 -17.45 -5.06 15.14
C PHE A 31 -16.76 -6.36 15.51
N ILE A 32 -15.61 -6.64 14.91
CA ILE A 32 -14.83 -7.84 15.17
C ILE A 32 -13.49 -7.49 15.79
N THR A 33 -13.15 -8.19 16.86
CA THR A 33 -11.79 -8.27 17.38
C THR A 33 -11.24 -9.64 17.04
N TRP A 34 -10.24 -9.69 16.16
CA TRP A 34 -9.56 -10.94 15.82
C TRP A 34 -8.32 -11.11 16.71
N GLU A 35 -8.33 -12.15 17.54
CA GLU A 35 -7.21 -12.49 18.42
C GLU A 35 -6.42 -13.67 17.85
N GLN A 36 -5.10 -13.52 17.83
CA GLN A 36 -4.16 -14.44 17.18
C GLN A 36 -3.28 -15.17 18.20
N ASP A 37 -3.19 -14.69 19.44
CA ASP A 37 -2.48 -15.39 20.50
C ASP A 37 -3.42 -16.30 21.31
N TYR A 38 -3.65 -17.50 20.79
CA TYR A 38 -4.48 -18.54 21.42
C TYR A 38 -3.67 -19.77 21.85
N THR A 39 -2.33 -19.72 21.73
CA THR A 39 -1.44 -20.86 22.04
C THR A 39 -1.12 -20.97 23.54
N ASN A 40 -1.31 -19.88 24.29
CA ASN A 40 -1.03 -19.82 25.72
C ASN A 40 -2.34 -19.79 26.52
N LYS A 41 -2.70 -20.93 27.15
CA LYS A 41 -3.93 -21.05 27.97
C LYS A 41 -4.04 -19.99 29.06
N LYS A 42 -2.91 -19.60 29.66
CA LYS A 42 -2.88 -18.60 30.73
C LYS A 42 -3.18 -17.21 30.15
N TYR A 43 -2.61 -16.88 29.00
CA TYR A 43 -2.94 -15.65 28.28
C TYR A 43 -4.43 -15.58 27.95
N VAL A 44 -5.03 -16.63 27.38
CA VAL A 44 -6.45 -16.62 26.99
C VAL A 44 -7.37 -16.47 28.22
N ALA A 45 -7.07 -17.14 29.33
CA ALA A 45 -7.84 -17.03 30.55
C ALA A 45 -7.72 -15.65 31.22
N ASP A 46 -6.52 -15.05 31.20
CA ASP A 46 -6.31 -13.71 31.72
C ASP A 46 -6.93 -12.64 30.80
N TYR A 47 -6.85 -12.84 29.47
CA TYR A 47 -7.48 -12.00 28.46
C TYR A 47 -8.97 -11.84 28.71
N PHE A 48 -9.71 -12.94 28.90
CA PHE A 48 -11.15 -12.88 29.17
C PHE A 48 -11.53 -12.15 30.46
N LYS A 49 -10.67 -12.17 31.47
CA LYS A 49 -10.89 -11.42 32.71
C LYS A 49 -10.65 -9.93 32.54
N THR A 50 -9.74 -9.55 31.64
CA THR A 50 -9.36 -8.16 31.37
C THR A 50 -10.24 -7.45 30.34
N LEU A 51 -11.18 -8.16 29.70
CA LEU A 51 -12.11 -7.55 28.75
C LEU A 51 -13.05 -6.56 29.46
N GLU A 52 -12.79 -5.26 29.29
CA GLU A 52 -13.65 -4.18 29.80
C GLU A 52 -15.05 -4.20 29.15
N LEU A 53 -15.11 -4.56 27.86
CA LEU A 53 -16.34 -4.75 27.09
C LEU A 53 -16.52 -6.23 26.74
N LYS A 54 -17.60 -6.83 27.25
CA LYS A 54 -17.91 -8.23 27.00
C LYS A 54 -18.47 -8.40 25.59
N PRO A 55 -17.84 -9.21 24.71
CA PRO A 55 -18.33 -9.40 23.36
C PRO A 55 -19.68 -10.09 23.36
N ASN A 56 -20.55 -9.75 22.41
CA ASN A 56 -21.87 -10.40 22.30
C ASN A 56 -21.77 -11.85 21.82
N LEU A 57 -20.74 -12.16 21.04
CA LEU A 57 -20.52 -13.47 20.45
C LEU A 57 -19.03 -13.80 20.41
N LEU A 58 -18.68 -15.04 20.76
CA LEU A 58 -17.39 -15.66 20.46
C LEU A 58 -17.53 -16.58 19.25
N ILE A 59 -16.70 -16.38 18.23
CA ILE A 59 -16.53 -17.34 17.12
C ILE A 59 -15.16 -17.99 17.29
N ILE A 60 -15.10 -19.31 17.43
CA ILE A 60 -13.85 -20.04 17.62
C ILE A 60 -13.78 -21.28 16.73
N ASP A 61 -12.63 -21.44 16.06
CA ASP A 61 -12.38 -22.58 15.18
C ASP A 61 -11.90 -23.81 15.95
N LEU A 62 -12.44 -24.99 15.61
CA LEU A 62 -12.04 -26.26 16.23
C LEU A 62 -10.60 -26.69 15.95
N LYS A 63 -9.90 -26.05 15.00
CA LYS A 63 -8.46 -26.24 14.82
C LYS A 63 -7.62 -25.70 15.96
N ILE A 64 -8.18 -24.84 16.81
CA ILE A 64 -7.48 -24.34 17.99
C ILE A 64 -7.43 -25.45 19.03
N GLU A 65 -6.21 -25.72 19.51
CA GLU A 65 -5.98 -26.66 20.60
C GLU A 65 -6.80 -26.21 21.82
N ASP A 66 -7.56 -27.16 22.40
CA ASP A 66 -8.45 -26.91 23.54
C ASP A 66 -9.59 -25.90 23.31
N ALA A 67 -10.06 -25.73 22.06
CA ALA A 67 -11.21 -24.86 21.74
C ALA A 67 -12.41 -25.05 22.68
N TYR A 68 -12.74 -26.28 23.08
CA TYR A 68 -13.83 -26.55 24.04
C TYR A 68 -13.53 -26.09 25.47
N GLU A 69 -12.27 -26.11 25.90
CA GLU A 69 -11.88 -25.53 27.20
C GLU A 69 -11.97 -24.01 27.16
N ILE A 70 -11.54 -23.40 26.05
CA ILE A 70 -11.66 -21.96 25.81
C ILE A 70 -13.14 -21.54 25.83
N CYS A 71 -14.03 -22.28 25.15
CA CYS A 71 -15.47 -22.04 25.21
C CYS A 71 -16.02 -22.11 26.64
N ARG A 72 -15.61 -23.12 27.42
CA ARG A 72 -16.02 -23.26 28.84
C ARG A 72 -15.52 -22.09 29.68
N CYS A 73 -14.25 -21.71 29.52
CA CYS A 73 -13.65 -20.57 30.22
C CYS A 73 -14.33 -19.25 29.85
N PHE A 74 -14.60 -19.03 28.56
CA PHE A 74 -15.31 -17.86 28.07
C PHE A 74 -16.72 -17.79 28.66
N ARG A 75 -17.48 -18.89 28.64
CA ARG A 75 -18.83 -18.97 29.20
C ARG A 75 -18.87 -18.66 30.69
N GLN A 76 -17.87 -19.11 31.46
CA GLN A 76 -17.76 -18.82 32.89
C GLN A 76 -17.62 -17.32 33.17
N HIS A 77 -16.86 -16.58 32.34
CA HIS A 77 -16.64 -15.15 32.52
C HIS A 77 -17.70 -14.29 31.81
N ASN A 78 -18.35 -14.84 30.78
CA ASN A 78 -19.31 -14.16 29.90
C ASN A 78 -20.58 -15.00 29.69
N PRO A 79 -21.41 -15.21 30.73
CA PRO A 79 -22.53 -16.15 30.68
C PRO A 79 -23.60 -15.78 29.64
N SER A 80 -23.81 -14.48 29.42
CA SER A 80 -24.80 -13.94 28.47
C SER A 80 -24.33 -13.91 27.01
N SER A 81 -23.03 -14.07 26.76
CA SER A 81 -22.46 -14.02 25.42
C SER A 81 -22.69 -15.33 24.68
N LYS A 82 -22.95 -15.26 23.38
CA LYS A 82 -23.15 -16.45 22.55
C LYS A 82 -21.82 -17.07 22.12
N ILE A 83 -21.82 -18.35 21.77
CA ILE A 83 -20.63 -19.06 21.29
C ILE A 83 -20.98 -19.81 20.01
N ILE A 84 -20.23 -19.57 18.95
CA ILE A 84 -20.30 -20.31 17.70
C ILE A 84 -18.98 -21.03 17.48
N LEU A 85 -19.07 -22.33 17.19
CA LEU A 85 -17.93 -23.12 16.75
C LEU A 85 -17.89 -23.20 15.23
N THR A 86 -16.69 -23.14 14.68
CA THR A 86 -16.48 -23.39 13.24
C THR A 86 -15.61 -24.63 13.01
N THR A 87 -15.90 -25.39 11.96
CA THR A 87 -15.19 -26.65 11.65
C THR A 87 -15.06 -26.92 10.16
N ASP A 88 -14.00 -27.64 9.77
CA ASP A 88 -13.79 -28.12 8.39
C ASP A 88 -14.43 -29.50 8.12
N ILE A 89 -15.00 -30.16 9.13
CA ILE A 89 -15.54 -31.53 9.00
C ILE A 89 -16.79 -31.51 8.10
N GLN A 90 -16.73 -32.17 6.94
CA GLN A 90 -17.86 -32.29 6.02
C GLN A 90 -19.00 -33.15 6.62
N GLN A 91 -20.21 -32.92 6.10
CA GLN A 91 -21.55 -33.27 6.59
C GLN A 91 -21.83 -34.68 7.13
N GLU A 92 -20.95 -35.67 6.99
CA GLU A 92 -21.23 -37.07 7.37
C GLU A 92 -21.27 -37.36 8.88
N TYR A 93 -21.06 -36.36 9.74
CA TYR A 93 -21.28 -36.50 11.19
C TYR A 93 -22.17 -35.38 11.80
N SER A 94 -23.02 -34.75 10.99
CA SER A 94 -23.58 -33.42 11.32
C SER A 94 -24.57 -33.35 12.50
N SER A 95 -25.34 -34.41 12.80
CA SER A 95 -26.37 -34.30 13.86
C SER A 95 -25.86 -34.68 15.25
N ALA A 96 -24.96 -35.67 15.36
CA ALA A 96 -24.40 -36.10 16.64
C ALA A 96 -23.38 -35.10 17.19
N ILE A 97 -22.49 -34.58 16.33
CA ILE A 97 -21.48 -33.59 16.72
C ILE A 97 -22.14 -32.26 17.07
N ARG A 98 -23.15 -31.80 16.30
CA ARG A 98 -23.90 -30.59 16.64
C ARG A 98 -24.63 -30.73 17.98
N ARG A 99 -25.30 -31.86 18.23
CA ARG A 99 -25.93 -32.14 19.54
C ARG A 99 -24.91 -32.23 20.68
N TRP A 100 -23.74 -32.80 20.44
CA TRP A 100 -22.68 -32.89 21.44
C TRP A 100 -22.08 -31.50 21.73
N ALA A 101 -21.79 -30.68 20.72
CA ALA A 101 -21.30 -29.31 20.88
C ALA A 101 -22.30 -28.42 21.64
N VAL A 102 -23.61 -28.53 21.33
CA VAL A 102 -24.66 -27.83 22.08
C VAL A 102 -24.69 -28.28 23.54
N LYS A 103 -24.53 -29.58 23.81
CA LYS A 103 -24.35 -30.09 25.20
C LYS A 103 -23.08 -29.56 25.90
N GLN A 104 -22.08 -29.10 25.15
CA GLN A 104 -20.89 -28.43 25.69
C GLN A 104 -21.05 -26.90 25.86
N GLY A 105 -22.25 -26.36 25.65
CA GLY A 105 -22.55 -24.93 25.88
C GLY A 105 -22.27 -24.01 24.69
N VAL A 106 -22.24 -24.58 23.49
CA VAL A 106 -22.11 -23.85 22.22
C VAL A 106 -23.50 -23.58 21.65
N ASP A 107 -23.76 -22.37 21.18
CA ASP A 107 -25.07 -21.97 20.65
C ASP A 107 -25.28 -22.46 19.21
N GLU A 108 -24.24 -22.50 18.39
CA GLU A 108 -24.32 -22.99 17.01
C GLU A 108 -22.99 -23.61 16.54
N LEU A 109 -23.08 -24.60 15.65
CA LEU A 109 -21.91 -25.20 14.98
C LEU A 109 -22.00 -24.96 13.48
N LEU A 110 -21.06 -24.17 12.95
CA LEU A 110 -20.99 -23.82 11.54
C LEU A 110 -19.87 -24.57 10.83
N ILE A 111 -20.12 -24.89 9.57
CA ILE A 111 -19.06 -25.38 8.68
C ILE A 111 -18.29 -24.15 8.18
N ASN A 112 -16.97 -24.21 8.19
CA ASN A 112 -16.10 -23.15 7.69
C ASN A 112 -16.44 -22.77 6.24
N PHE A 113 -16.14 -21.53 5.85
CA PHE A 113 -16.41 -21.04 4.49
C PHE A 113 -15.71 -21.91 3.45
N GLN A 114 -16.47 -22.33 2.44
CA GLN A 114 -16.00 -23.28 1.43
C GLN A 114 -15.57 -22.51 0.19
N LYS A 115 -14.27 -22.45 -0.13
CA LYS A 115 -13.76 -21.68 -1.30
C LYS A 115 -14.50 -22.00 -2.60
N LYS A 116 -14.82 -23.28 -2.85
CA LYS A 116 -15.52 -23.73 -4.06
C LYS A 116 -16.95 -23.17 -4.18
N ASN A 117 -17.63 -22.99 -3.04
CA ASN A 117 -19.01 -22.52 -2.95
C ASN A 117 -19.10 -21.34 -1.98
N LEU A 118 -18.16 -20.38 -2.12
CA LEU A 118 -17.92 -19.36 -1.11
C LEU A 118 -19.18 -18.55 -0.83
N PHE A 119 -19.88 -18.17 -1.90
CA PHE A 119 -21.08 -17.36 -1.83
C PHE A 119 -22.20 -18.00 -1.01
N SER A 120 -22.54 -19.25 -1.28
CA SER A 120 -23.59 -19.95 -0.54
C SER A 120 -23.17 -20.22 0.90
N SER A 121 -21.91 -20.63 1.14
CA SER A 121 -21.40 -20.85 2.50
C SER A 121 -21.40 -19.57 3.34
N VAL A 122 -21.12 -18.41 2.74
CA VAL A 122 -21.16 -17.13 3.43
C VAL A 122 -22.58 -16.71 3.76
N ILE A 123 -23.51 -16.83 2.81
CA ILE A 123 -24.92 -16.52 3.07
C ILE A 123 -25.46 -17.37 4.23
N THR A 124 -25.24 -18.68 4.19
CA THR A 124 -25.71 -19.59 5.24
C THR A 124 -25.13 -19.21 6.60
N ASN A 125 -23.81 -19.11 6.70
CA ASN A 125 -23.13 -18.85 7.96
C ASN A 125 -23.46 -17.46 8.53
N ILE A 126 -23.58 -16.43 7.69
CA ILE A 126 -23.89 -15.09 8.16
C ILE A 126 -25.32 -14.99 8.66
N ASN A 127 -26.28 -15.59 7.97
CA ASN A 127 -27.65 -15.60 8.46
C ASN A 127 -27.75 -16.34 9.81
N SER A 128 -27.00 -17.45 10.00
CA SER A 128 -26.93 -18.11 11.31
C SER A 128 -26.29 -17.24 12.39
N VAL A 129 -25.22 -16.49 12.08
CA VAL A 129 -24.61 -15.56 13.05
C VAL A 129 -25.57 -14.43 13.43
N LEU A 130 -26.28 -13.86 12.45
CA LEU A 130 -27.25 -12.79 12.69
C LEU A 130 -28.44 -13.29 13.51
N GLU A 131 -28.91 -14.51 13.25
CA GLU A 131 -29.94 -15.15 14.07
C GLU A 131 -29.48 -15.34 15.52
N VAL A 132 -28.27 -15.87 15.74
CA VAL A 132 -27.69 -16.04 17.09
C VAL A 132 -27.51 -14.70 17.82
N LEU A 133 -27.19 -13.63 17.07
CA LEU A 133 -27.04 -12.27 17.61
C LEU A 133 -28.36 -11.51 17.75
N GLU A 134 -29.48 -12.11 17.34
CA GLU A 134 -30.82 -11.49 17.28
C GLU A 134 -30.84 -10.21 16.43
N CYS A 135 -30.12 -10.23 15.30
CA CYS A 135 -30.06 -9.16 14.31
C CYS A 135 -30.97 -9.44 13.11
N PRO A 136 -31.42 -8.40 12.38
CA PRO A 136 -32.11 -8.59 11.10
C PRO A 136 -31.26 -9.40 10.12
N PRO A 137 -31.88 -10.20 9.23
CA PRO A 137 -31.16 -11.00 8.24
C PRO A 137 -30.39 -10.09 7.28
N ALA A 138 -29.25 -10.58 6.80
CA ALA A 138 -28.39 -9.81 5.93
C ALA A 138 -29.06 -9.49 4.60
N GLN A 139 -28.91 -8.25 4.14
CA GLN A 139 -29.36 -7.86 2.80
C GLN A 139 -28.47 -8.52 1.75
N ARG A 140 -29.10 -9.21 0.79
CA ARG A 140 -28.40 -9.96 -0.27
C ARG A 140 -27.39 -9.11 -1.03
N GLU A 141 -27.71 -7.85 -1.30
CA GLU A 141 -26.84 -6.90 -2.02
C GLU A 141 -25.61 -6.50 -1.21
N SER A 142 -25.72 -6.41 0.12
CA SER A 142 -24.58 -6.13 1.00
C SER A 142 -23.65 -7.35 1.08
N LEU A 143 -24.20 -8.57 1.08
CA LEU A 143 -23.39 -9.80 1.04
C LEU A 143 -22.71 -9.99 -0.33
N VAL A 144 -23.36 -9.66 -1.44
CA VAL A 144 -22.75 -9.71 -2.77
C VAL A 144 -21.58 -8.73 -2.84
N ARG A 145 -21.76 -7.49 -2.39
CA ARG A 145 -20.65 -6.51 -2.30
C ARG A 145 -19.54 -6.99 -1.37
N ALA A 146 -19.90 -7.61 -0.26
CA ALA A 146 -18.96 -8.18 0.69
C ALA A 146 -18.08 -9.25 0.01
N LEU A 147 -18.73 -10.14 -0.73
CA LEU A 147 -18.11 -11.32 -1.34
C LEU A 147 -17.35 -11.00 -2.62
N ASP A 148 -17.81 -10.06 -3.43
CA ASP A 148 -17.07 -9.59 -4.61
C ASP A 148 -15.72 -8.98 -4.20
N SER A 149 -15.71 -8.25 -3.09
CA SER A 149 -14.49 -7.65 -2.53
C SER A 149 -13.53 -8.70 -1.94
N LEU A 150 -14.07 -9.82 -1.42
CA LEU A 150 -13.28 -10.96 -0.91
C LEU A 150 -12.79 -11.90 -2.02
N GLY A 151 -13.59 -12.10 -3.07
CA GLY A 151 -13.28 -12.94 -4.22
C GLY A 151 -12.13 -12.39 -5.05
N GLN A 152 -12.07 -11.06 -5.20
CA GLN A 152 -10.92 -10.39 -5.81
C GLN A 152 -9.63 -10.51 -4.97
N LYS A 153 -9.73 -10.86 -3.68
CA LYS A 153 -8.60 -10.99 -2.74
C LYS A 153 -8.06 -12.43 -2.61
N ASN A 154 -8.83 -13.46 -3.00
CA ASN A 154 -8.54 -14.86 -2.66
C ASN A 154 -8.15 -15.79 -3.82
N VAL A 155 -8.23 -15.34 -5.07
CA VAL A 155 -7.64 -16.09 -6.20
C VAL A 155 -6.11 -16.17 -6.06
N ASP A 156 -5.50 -15.18 -5.38
CA ASP A 156 -4.05 -15.06 -5.16
C ASP A 156 -3.43 -16.00 -4.11
N THR A 157 -4.19 -16.58 -3.18
CA THR A 157 -3.61 -17.30 -2.03
C THR A 157 -3.65 -18.83 -2.13
N THR A 158 -4.20 -19.40 -3.22
CA THR A 158 -4.52 -20.83 -3.29
C THR A 158 -3.40 -21.74 -3.82
N LYS A 159 -2.30 -21.22 -4.36
CA LYS A 159 -1.22 -22.05 -4.94
C LYS A 159 -0.18 -22.58 -3.93
N GLU A 160 -0.06 -22.02 -2.73
CA GLU A 160 1.08 -22.34 -1.83
C GLU A 160 0.78 -23.28 -0.64
N ALA A 161 -0.48 -23.67 -0.39
CA ALA A 161 -0.82 -24.41 0.83
C ALA A 161 -0.65 -25.95 0.77
N SER A 162 -0.01 -26.49 -0.27
CA SER A 162 0.28 -27.93 -0.36
C SER A 162 1.77 -28.22 -0.17
N GLN A 163 2.29 -28.07 1.05
CA GLN A 163 3.24 -29.01 1.67
C GLN A 163 3.75 -28.50 3.04
N LEU A 164 3.68 -29.41 4.01
CA LEU A 164 4.52 -29.56 5.22
C LEU A 164 3.94 -29.20 6.61
N LYS A 165 4.01 -30.25 7.45
CA LYS A 165 3.80 -30.37 8.90
C LYS A 165 5.00 -29.83 9.69
N ALA A 166 4.75 -29.45 10.95
CA ALA A 166 5.71 -29.15 12.03
C ALA A 166 6.45 -30.45 12.52
N PRO A 167 7.52 -30.46 13.38
CA PRO A 167 7.70 -29.58 14.55
C PRO A 167 9.14 -29.23 15.06
N SER A 168 9.15 -28.24 15.97
CA SER A 168 9.81 -28.17 17.30
C SER A 168 11.34 -28.06 17.51
N THR A 169 11.67 -26.94 18.22
CA THR A 169 12.44 -26.83 19.48
C THR A 169 13.98 -26.96 19.44
N SER A 170 14.78 -26.26 20.26
CA SER A 170 14.54 -25.39 21.41
C SER A 170 15.76 -24.50 21.68
N ILE A 171 15.47 -23.35 22.27
CA ILE A 171 16.38 -22.48 23.01
C ILE A 171 16.96 -23.24 24.22
N GLN A 172 18.27 -23.20 24.45
CA GLN A 172 18.90 -22.80 25.73
C GLN A 172 20.41 -23.11 25.76
N LYS A 173 21.21 -22.05 25.96
CA LYS A 173 22.47 -21.94 26.72
C LYS A 173 23.18 -20.67 26.21
N LEU A 174 23.60 -19.69 27.01
CA LEU A 174 23.74 -19.60 28.44
C LEU A 174 23.80 -18.12 28.84
N LYS A 175 23.14 -17.86 29.98
CA LYS A 175 23.31 -16.73 30.87
C LYS A 175 24.72 -16.81 31.49
N ARG A 176 25.57 -15.79 31.31
CA ARG A 176 26.76 -15.36 32.09
C ARG A 176 27.61 -14.55 31.10
N MET A 177 27.81 -13.24 31.26
CA MET A 177 28.53 -12.62 32.37
C MET A 177 28.00 -11.20 32.64
N LYS A 178 27.67 -10.97 33.91
CA LYS A 178 27.53 -9.65 34.53
C LYS A 178 28.91 -9.32 35.15
N ASP A 179 29.22 -8.03 35.19
CA ASP A 179 30.39 -7.36 35.81
C ASP A 179 31.66 -7.18 34.95
N LYS A 180 31.85 -5.96 34.41
CA LYS A 180 32.99 -5.08 34.75
C LYS A 180 32.93 -3.72 34.03
N THR A 181 32.61 -2.70 34.83
CA THR A 181 33.31 -1.40 34.97
C THR A 181 33.64 -0.53 33.74
N SER A 182 32.96 0.62 33.70
CA SER A 182 33.52 1.99 33.83
C SER A 182 35.02 2.18 33.50
N SER A 183 35.30 2.85 32.38
CA SER A 183 36.30 3.94 32.21
C SER A 183 36.74 4.08 30.74
N SER A 184 36.05 4.89 29.93
CA SER A 184 36.51 5.22 28.56
C SER A 184 36.10 6.61 28.04
N ILE A 185 35.71 7.55 28.92
CA ILE A 185 35.30 8.91 28.49
C ILE A 185 36.47 9.90 28.42
N ALA A 186 37.68 9.53 28.88
CA ALA A 186 38.86 10.40 28.80
C ALA A 186 39.85 10.05 27.67
N ARG A 187 39.53 9.12 26.77
CA ARG A 187 40.41 8.71 25.64
C ARG A 187 39.92 9.12 24.25
N LEU A 188 38.70 9.64 24.12
CA LEU A 188 38.16 10.11 22.83
C LEU A 188 38.69 11.49 22.41
N SER A 189 39.11 12.34 23.36
CA SER A 189 39.49 13.73 23.07
C SER A 189 40.91 13.89 22.50
N PHE A 190 41.76 12.86 22.59
CA PHE A 190 43.14 12.89 22.08
C PHE A 190 43.23 12.32 20.64
N PHE A 191 42.34 11.38 20.28
CA PHE A 191 42.30 10.78 18.94
C PHE A 191 41.73 11.71 17.88
N LEU A 192 40.78 12.58 18.24
CA LEU A 192 40.20 13.59 17.34
C LEU A 192 41.20 14.68 16.93
N ILE A 193 42.16 15.02 17.79
CA ILE A 193 43.19 16.05 17.52
C ILE A 193 44.28 15.50 16.58
N ILE A 194 44.64 14.21 16.70
CA ILE A 194 45.61 13.56 15.81
C ILE A 194 45.05 13.39 14.39
N ILE A 195 43.76 13.05 14.25
CA ILE A 195 43.10 12.94 12.94
C ILE A 195 43.07 14.30 12.21
N LEU A 196 42.83 15.40 12.93
CA LEU A 196 42.79 16.75 12.37
C LEU A 196 44.17 17.21 11.84
N ILE A 197 45.26 16.83 12.53
CA ILE A 197 46.63 17.16 12.12
C ILE A 197 47.05 16.35 10.89
N VAL A 198 46.62 15.08 10.79
CA VAL A 198 46.90 14.23 9.62
C VAL A 198 46.14 14.68 8.37
N THR A 199 44.91 15.19 8.50
CA THR A 199 44.16 15.74 7.35
C THR A 199 44.78 17.02 6.79
N VAL A 200 45.28 17.92 7.66
CA VAL A 200 45.91 19.17 7.21
C VAL A 200 47.28 18.93 6.56
N LEU A 201 48.00 17.88 6.96
CA LEU A 201 49.29 17.53 6.35
C LEU A 201 49.16 16.79 5.01
N LEU A 202 48.06 16.07 4.77
CA LEU A 202 47.80 15.40 3.49
C LEU A 202 47.36 16.38 2.40
N ASP A 203 46.62 17.45 2.74
CA ASP A 203 46.16 18.46 1.78
C ASP A 203 47.28 19.39 1.26
N VAL A 204 48.39 19.52 1.98
CA VAL A 204 49.56 20.30 1.51
C VAL A 204 50.43 19.50 0.53
N SER A 205 50.30 18.16 0.51
CA SER A 205 51.07 17.27 -0.37
C SER A 205 50.44 17.02 -1.73
N THR A 206 49.13 17.24 -1.88
CA THR A 206 48.38 17.03 -3.14
C THR A 206 48.49 18.20 -4.12
N LEU A 207 48.93 19.38 -3.66
CA LEU A 207 49.14 20.57 -4.49
C LEU A 207 50.51 20.65 -5.18
N TYR A 208 51.46 19.77 -4.86
CA TYR A 208 52.82 19.78 -5.45
C TYR A 208 53.10 18.70 -6.51
N LEU A 209 52.11 17.87 -6.89
CA LEU A 209 52.28 16.79 -7.87
C LEU A 209 51.42 16.91 -9.14
N ILE A 210 50.75 18.04 -9.36
CA ILE A 210 50.00 18.32 -10.61
C ILE A 210 50.89 19.13 -11.57
N SER A 211 51.97 18.52 -12.06
CA SER A 211 52.82 19.11 -13.11
C SER A 211 53.76 18.05 -13.75
N PRO A 212 53.29 16.82 -14.03
CA PRO A 212 53.24 16.38 -15.43
C PRO A 212 52.28 15.19 -15.68
N MET A 213 50.96 15.43 -15.85
CA MET A 213 50.03 14.34 -16.27
C MET A 213 49.02 14.76 -17.34
N ARG A 214 49.37 15.73 -18.19
CA ARG A 214 48.56 16.10 -19.37
C ARG A 214 48.86 15.25 -20.63
N GLY A 215 49.84 14.35 -20.58
CA GLY A 215 50.23 13.47 -21.70
C GLY A 215 49.62 12.07 -21.69
N LEU A 216 49.14 11.58 -20.53
CA LEU A 216 48.64 10.20 -20.39
C LEU A 216 47.14 10.07 -20.73
N GLN A 217 46.36 11.14 -20.55
CA GLN A 217 44.93 11.17 -20.90
C GLN A 217 44.66 11.05 -22.41
N ARG A 218 45.58 11.51 -23.28
CA ARG A 218 45.42 11.38 -24.75
C ARG A 218 45.68 9.96 -25.28
N LYS A 219 46.45 9.13 -24.56
CA LYS A 219 46.69 7.72 -24.93
C LYS A 219 45.60 6.79 -24.42
N ILE A 220 44.93 7.14 -23.32
CA ILE A 220 43.80 6.37 -22.76
C ILE A 220 42.51 6.64 -23.56
N LEU A 221 42.30 7.85 -24.08
CA LEU A 221 41.16 8.14 -24.96
C LEU A 221 41.21 7.34 -26.28
N ALA A 222 42.38 7.19 -26.90
CA ALA A 222 42.55 6.49 -28.17
C ALA A 222 42.44 4.95 -28.06
N HIS A 223 42.62 4.38 -26.86
CA HIS A 223 42.44 2.94 -26.62
C HIS A 223 40.98 2.59 -26.25
N SER A 224 40.17 3.59 -25.86
CA SER A 224 38.73 3.41 -25.60
C SER A 224 37.89 3.41 -26.88
N GLU A 225 38.36 4.04 -27.96
CA GLU A 225 37.64 4.08 -29.24
C GLU A 225 37.73 2.78 -30.05
N GLU A 226 38.67 1.87 -29.74
CA GLU A 226 38.84 0.60 -30.46
C GLU A 226 38.20 -0.60 -29.75
N GLN A 227 37.88 -0.49 -28.44
CA GLN A 227 37.07 -1.48 -27.71
C GLN A 227 35.55 -1.20 -27.77
N THR A 228 35.12 -0.03 -28.25
CA THR A 228 33.70 0.33 -28.41
C THR A 228 33.10 -0.11 -29.76
N LYS A 229 33.71 -1.09 -30.44
CA LYS A 229 33.24 -1.60 -31.75
C LYS A 229 32.94 -3.11 -31.81
N ARG A 230 32.91 -3.82 -30.68
CA ARG A 230 32.47 -5.22 -30.64
C ARG A 230 31.64 -5.57 -29.40
N THR A 231 30.52 -4.89 -29.18
CA THR A 231 29.29 -5.50 -28.63
C THR A 231 28.09 -4.61 -28.93
N ASN A 232 27.72 -4.51 -30.21
CA ASN A 232 26.41 -3.99 -30.61
C ASN A 232 25.56 -5.18 -31.08
N THR A 233 24.92 -5.83 -30.12
CA THR A 233 23.60 -6.42 -30.32
C THR A 233 22.68 -5.65 -29.38
N ASN A 234 22.23 -4.49 -29.85
CA ASN A 234 21.21 -3.69 -29.19
C ASN A 234 19.87 -4.40 -29.43
N THR A 235 19.66 -5.53 -28.76
CA THR A 235 18.36 -6.17 -28.72
C THR A 235 17.51 -5.32 -27.80
N LYS A 236 16.63 -4.50 -28.38
CA LYS A 236 15.63 -3.74 -27.65
C LYS A 236 14.83 -4.77 -26.83
N VAL A 237 14.92 -4.71 -25.50
CA VAL A 237 14.22 -5.63 -24.59
C VAL A 237 12.74 -5.33 -24.74
N SER A 238 12.08 -6.13 -25.56
CA SER A 238 10.72 -5.87 -26.06
C SER A 238 9.68 -6.60 -25.23
N THR A 239 10.01 -7.82 -24.83
CA THR A 239 9.15 -8.75 -24.11
C THR A 239 9.71 -9.05 -22.73
N LEU A 240 8.89 -9.63 -21.86
CA LEU A 240 9.36 -10.13 -20.56
C LEU A 240 10.54 -11.08 -20.73
N GLN A 241 10.46 -12.05 -21.64
CA GLN A 241 11.44 -13.12 -21.88
C GLN A 241 12.84 -12.60 -22.22
N ASP A 242 12.95 -11.37 -22.72
CA ASP A 242 14.23 -10.73 -23.02
C ASP A 242 15.01 -10.37 -21.73
N VAL A 243 14.34 -10.36 -20.57
CA VAL A 243 14.96 -10.15 -19.25
C VAL A 243 15.42 -11.50 -18.68
N ASN A 244 16.73 -11.72 -18.73
CA ASN A 244 17.38 -12.93 -18.22
C ASN A 244 17.84 -12.79 -16.76
N ASP A 245 18.15 -13.93 -16.13
CA ASP A 245 18.82 -14.04 -14.83
C ASP A 245 18.07 -13.43 -13.62
N LEU A 246 16.74 -13.56 -13.59
CA LEU A 246 15.95 -13.17 -12.42
C LEU A 246 16.35 -14.02 -11.19
N PRO A 247 16.51 -13.40 -10.02
CA PRO A 247 16.87 -14.14 -8.82
C PRO A 247 15.71 -15.03 -8.38
N LYS A 248 16.01 -16.25 -7.91
CA LYS A 248 14.97 -17.19 -7.46
C LYS A 248 14.56 -16.95 -6.00
N GLY A 249 13.30 -17.27 -5.70
CA GLY A 249 12.70 -17.29 -4.36
C GLY A 249 11.64 -16.23 -4.14
N ILE A 250 11.26 -16.02 -2.88
CA ILE A 250 10.23 -15.05 -2.48
C ILE A 250 10.87 -13.68 -2.22
N PHE A 251 10.27 -12.62 -2.75
CA PHE A 251 10.68 -11.23 -2.60
C PHE A 251 9.51 -10.36 -2.15
N ASN A 252 9.67 -9.69 -1.02
CA ASN A 252 8.67 -8.82 -0.45
C ASN A 252 8.74 -7.44 -1.09
N TYR A 253 7.60 -6.88 -1.48
CA TYR A 253 7.52 -5.51 -1.99
C TYR A 253 6.26 -4.80 -1.51
N GLY A 254 6.24 -3.48 -1.63
CA GLY A 254 5.11 -2.66 -1.23
C GLY A 254 5.43 -1.16 -1.21
N GLY A 255 4.47 -0.36 -0.77
CA GLY A 255 4.65 1.08 -0.64
C GLY A 255 3.44 1.86 -1.15
N SER A 256 3.64 2.66 -2.18
CA SER A 256 2.64 3.62 -2.68
C SER A 256 1.30 2.96 -3.05
N THR A 257 0.21 3.61 -2.65
CA THR A 257 -1.16 3.18 -3.01
C THR A 257 -1.48 3.47 -4.47
N THR A 258 -0.80 4.44 -5.10
CA THR A 258 -0.96 4.75 -6.54
C THR A 258 -0.61 3.55 -7.43
N TRP A 259 0.26 2.65 -6.95
CA TRP A 259 0.67 1.46 -7.68
C TRP A 259 -0.39 0.36 -7.72
N ALA A 260 -1.52 0.49 -7.02
CA ALA A 260 -2.52 -0.57 -6.91
C ALA A 260 -3.07 -1.04 -8.28
N SER A 261 -3.35 -0.12 -9.21
CA SER A 261 -3.81 -0.50 -10.55
C SER A 261 -2.67 -1.03 -11.43
N ILE A 262 -1.44 -0.54 -11.27
CA ILE A 262 -0.25 -1.10 -11.94
C ILE A 262 -0.09 -2.55 -11.54
N ARG A 263 0.02 -2.83 -10.22
CA ARG A 263 0.16 -4.17 -9.63
C ARG A 263 -0.89 -5.15 -10.15
N LYS A 264 -2.17 -4.74 -10.18
CA LYS A 264 -3.27 -5.55 -10.71
C LYS A 264 -3.05 -5.99 -12.16
N THR A 265 -2.39 -5.18 -12.97
CA THR A 265 -2.14 -5.46 -14.39
C THR A 265 -0.83 -6.19 -14.63
N ILE A 266 0.24 -5.84 -13.90
CA ILE A 266 1.60 -6.35 -14.17
C ILE A 266 1.95 -7.60 -13.37
N ASP A 267 1.49 -7.73 -12.11
CA ASP A 267 1.95 -8.78 -11.21
C ASP A 267 1.55 -10.17 -11.72
N PRO A 268 0.30 -10.38 -12.19
CA PRO A 268 -0.08 -11.68 -12.76
C PRO A 268 0.77 -12.09 -13.95
N LYS A 269 1.15 -11.14 -14.83
CA LYS A 269 1.97 -11.38 -16.01
C LYS A 269 3.40 -11.78 -15.62
N ILE A 270 4.00 -11.11 -14.63
CA ILE A 270 5.33 -11.46 -14.12
C ILE A 270 5.31 -12.83 -13.42
N ILE A 271 4.29 -13.10 -12.60
CA ILE A 271 4.15 -14.37 -11.87
C ILE A 271 3.94 -15.55 -12.82
N GLU A 272 3.17 -15.35 -13.89
CA GLU A 272 2.94 -16.35 -14.92
C GLU A 272 4.24 -16.69 -15.69
N GLU A 273 4.99 -15.67 -16.10
CA GLU A 273 6.23 -15.85 -16.87
C GLU A 273 7.40 -16.36 -16.00
N TYR A 274 7.50 -15.85 -14.77
CA TYR A 274 8.62 -16.12 -13.86
C TYR A 274 8.15 -16.66 -12.50
N PRO A 275 7.62 -17.90 -12.44
CA PRO A 275 7.10 -18.46 -11.19
C PRO A 275 8.18 -18.65 -10.10
N GLU A 276 9.46 -18.73 -10.48
CA GLU A 276 10.58 -18.80 -9.53
C GLU A 276 10.97 -17.42 -8.97
N PHE A 277 10.52 -16.32 -9.57
CA PHE A 277 10.63 -14.95 -9.04
C PHE A 277 9.33 -14.60 -8.31
N SER A 278 9.11 -15.23 -7.15
CA SER A 278 7.86 -15.10 -6.41
C SER A 278 7.80 -13.74 -5.71
N MET A 279 6.97 -12.83 -6.26
CA MET A 279 6.73 -11.52 -5.66
C MET A 279 5.60 -11.60 -4.65
N ARG A 280 5.82 -11.09 -3.45
CA ARG A 280 4.82 -11.05 -2.38
C ARG A 280 4.59 -9.62 -1.90
N TYR A 281 3.39 -9.10 -2.16
CA TYR A 281 2.99 -7.81 -1.65
C TYR A 281 2.83 -7.86 -0.13
N LEU A 282 3.55 -7.00 0.58
CA LEU A 282 3.41 -6.82 2.03
C LEU A 282 2.72 -5.47 2.33
N PRO A 283 1.49 -5.48 2.87
CA PRO A 283 0.86 -4.26 3.35
C PRO A 283 1.53 -3.80 4.65
N ALA A 284 1.51 -2.49 4.90
CA ALA A 284 1.89 -1.95 6.19
C ALA A 284 0.93 -2.44 7.28
N ILE A 285 1.47 -3.12 8.32
CA ILE A 285 0.69 -3.59 9.48
C ILE A 285 0.47 -2.43 10.46
N ASN A 286 1.44 -1.52 10.56
CA ASN A 286 1.41 -0.33 11.42
C ASN A 286 1.53 0.94 10.55
N GLY A 287 0.52 1.79 10.59
CA GLY A 287 0.47 3.07 9.88
C GLY A 287 -0.23 3.03 8.51
N THR A 288 -0.41 4.21 7.90
CA THR A 288 -1.10 4.36 6.61
C THR A 288 -0.22 3.86 5.46
N PRO A 289 -0.73 3.01 4.54
CA PRO A 289 0.02 2.61 3.34
C PRO A 289 0.42 3.81 2.48
N GLY A 290 1.65 3.82 1.95
CA GLY A 290 2.14 4.93 1.14
C GLY A 290 3.65 4.86 0.89
N SER A 291 4.17 5.80 0.09
CA SER A 291 5.58 5.86 -0.29
C SER A 291 6.53 5.96 0.90
N GLY A 292 6.25 6.83 1.87
CA GLY A 292 7.08 6.93 3.08
C GLY A 292 7.08 5.67 3.92
N THR A 293 5.91 5.03 4.06
CA THR A 293 5.78 3.75 4.76
C THR A 293 6.55 2.64 4.04
N GLY A 294 6.47 2.54 2.71
CA GLY A 294 7.23 1.56 1.93
C GLY A 294 8.74 1.76 2.03
N ILE A 295 9.22 3.00 1.91
CA ILE A 295 10.66 3.30 2.05
C ILE A 295 11.14 3.01 3.48
N ARG A 296 10.32 3.30 4.50
CA ARG A 296 10.62 2.90 5.88
C ARG A 296 10.73 1.38 6.02
N MET A 297 9.75 0.62 5.53
CA MET A 297 9.78 -0.85 5.58
C MET A 297 10.98 -1.45 4.83
N LEU A 298 11.42 -0.81 3.73
CA LEU A 298 12.66 -1.17 3.04
C LEU A 298 13.91 -0.90 3.91
N LEU A 299 13.98 0.25 4.58
CA LEU A 299 15.06 0.58 5.53
C LEU A 299 15.07 -0.34 6.77
N GLU A 300 13.90 -0.85 7.17
CA GLU A 300 13.74 -1.79 8.29
C GLU A 300 13.98 -3.26 7.88
N GLY A 301 14.19 -3.52 6.58
CA GLY A 301 14.46 -4.86 6.05
C GLY A 301 13.22 -5.75 5.92
N GLU A 302 12.02 -5.18 5.99
CA GLU A 302 10.76 -5.90 5.77
C GLU A 302 10.48 -6.12 4.28
N LEU A 303 10.92 -5.19 3.43
CA LEU A 303 10.78 -5.25 1.96
C LEU A 303 12.15 -5.46 1.29
N ASP A 304 12.15 -6.18 0.16
CA ASP A 304 13.30 -6.31 -0.73
C ASP A 304 13.45 -5.10 -1.66
N PHE A 305 12.33 -4.50 -2.08
CA PHE A 305 12.26 -3.24 -2.80
C PHE A 305 10.93 -2.54 -2.52
N SER A 306 10.86 -1.23 -2.73
CA SER A 306 9.66 -0.44 -2.47
C SER A 306 9.15 0.29 -3.70
N GLU A 307 7.83 0.38 -3.83
CA GLU A 307 7.16 1.18 -4.85
C GLU A 307 6.85 2.57 -4.30
N SER A 308 7.24 3.61 -5.03
CA SER A 308 7.06 4.99 -4.61
C SER A 308 6.37 5.84 -5.68
N SER A 309 5.64 6.87 -5.25
CA SER A 309 5.05 7.89 -6.10
C SER A 309 5.59 9.29 -5.77
N ARG A 310 6.78 9.32 -5.17
CA ARG A 310 7.62 10.48 -4.95
C ARG A 310 9.09 10.05 -4.84
N SER A 311 10.00 11.00 -5.05
CA SER A 311 11.43 10.76 -4.87
C SER A 311 11.78 10.48 -3.40
N ILE A 312 12.91 9.81 -3.17
CA ILE A 312 13.47 9.53 -1.84
C ILE A 312 13.85 10.85 -1.16
N LYS A 313 13.55 10.98 0.13
CA LYS A 313 13.90 12.18 0.90
C LYS A 313 15.35 12.16 1.36
N GLN A 314 15.93 13.33 1.57
CA GLN A 314 17.27 13.46 2.16
C GLN A 314 17.40 12.72 3.50
N LYS A 315 16.37 12.76 4.35
CA LYS A 315 16.34 12.01 5.62
C LYS A 315 16.39 10.49 5.42
N GLU A 316 15.76 9.97 4.36
CA GLU A 316 15.73 8.54 4.04
C GLU A 316 17.08 8.10 3.48
N HIS A 317 17.72 8.93 2.63
CA HIS A 317 19.11 8.73 2.24
C HIS A 317 20.05 8.70 3.45
N ALA A 318 19.92 9.66 4.37
CA ALA A 318 20.76 9.72 5.58
C ALA A 318 20.61 8.47 6.45
N LEU A 319 19.37 7.97 6.63
CA LEU A 319 19.11 6.73 7.37
C LEU A 319 19.74 5.51 6.68
N ALA A 320 19.63 5.38 5.36
CA ALA A 320 20.28 4.31 4.60
C ALA A 320 21.81 4.34 4.80
N HIS A 321 22.42 5.52 4.67
CA HIS A 321 23.86 5.69 4.87
C HIS A 321 24.30 5.29 6.28
N GLN A 322 23.52 5.63 7.31
CA GLN A 322 23.79 5.20 8.69
C GLN A 322 23.74 3.68 8.87
N GLN A 323 22.93 2.99 8.07
CA GLN A 323 22.82 1.53 8.07
C GLN A 323 23.83 0.84 7.13
N GLY A 324 24.72 1.60 6.48
CA GLY A 324 25.83 1.06 5.67
C GLY A 324 25.50 0.76 4.21
N PHE A 325 24.43 1.33 3.66
CA PHE A 325 24.06 1.16 2.25
C PHE A 325 23.47 2.46 1.66
N THR A 326 23.18 2.47 0.36
CA THR A 326 22.46 3.59 -0.28
C THR A 326 21.12 3.13 -0.86
N LEU A 327 20.23 4.08 -1.11
CA LEU A 327 18.98 3.83 -1.84
C LEU A 327 19.11 4.40 -3.25
N ARG A 328 18.60 3.66 -4.23
CA ARG A 328 18.47 4.11 -5.61
C ARG A 328 17.01 4.05 -6.03
N GLU A 329 16.54 5.10 -6.68
CA GLU A 329 15.21 5.16 -7.30
C GLU A 329 15.32 4.97 -8.82
N TYR A 330 14.45 4.14 -9.37
CA TYR A 330 14.34 3.88 -10.80
C TYR A 330 12.98 4.36 -11.27
N GLN A 331 12.96 5.32 -12.20
CA GLN A 331 11.73 5.79 -12.82
C GLN A 331 11.19 4.69 -13.74
N VAL A 332 9.90 4.39 -13.63
CA VAL A 332 9.25 3.31 -14.43
C VAL A 332 7.96 3.74 -15.11
N ALA A 333 7.34 4.82 -14.66
CA ALA A 333 6.11 5.37 -15.21
C ALA A 333 5.99 6.85 -14.83
N ILE A 334 5.12 7.57 -15.53
CA ILE A 334 4.71 8.95 -15.20
C ILE A 334 3.25 8.93 -14.76
N ASP A 335 2.97 9.60 -13.65
CA ASP A 335 1.63 9.89 -13.15
C ASP A 335 1.38 11.40 -13.25
N ALA A 336 0.12 11.79 -13.34
CA ALA A 336 -0.30 13.19 -13.27
C ALA A 336 -1.25 13.36 -12.08
N ILE A 337 -1.17 14.50 -11.40
CA ILE A 337 -2.13 14.82 -10.35
C ILE A 337 -3.22 15.70 -10.96
N ALA A 338 -4.40 15.11 -11.13
CA ALA A 338 -5.57 15.80 -11.64
C ALA A 338 -6.33 16.50 -10.50
N ILE A 339 -6.93 17.64 -10.82
CA ILE A 339 -7.76 18.42 -9.90
C ILE A 339 -9.22 18.11 -10.19
N ALA A 340 -9.92 17.52 -9.24
CA ALA A 340 -11.35 17.21 -9.32
C ALA A 340 -12.18 18.31 -8.67
N VAL A 341 -13.25 18.71 -9.35
CA VAL A 341 -14.31 19.58 -8.83
C VAL A 341 -15.68 18.98 -9.14
N ASN A 342 -16.71 19.56 -8.54
CA ASN A 342 -18.08 19.17 -8.84
C ASN A 342 -18.37 19.34 -10.35
N PRO A 343 -19.04 18.37 -11.02
CA PRO A 343 -19.36 18.48 -12.44
C PRO A 343 -20.14 19.74 -12.85
N SER A 344 -20.97 20.27 -11.95
CA SER A 344 -21.78 21.48 -12.20
C SER A 344 -20.99 22.79 -12.09
N LEU A 345 -19.75 22.77 -11.59
CA LEU A 345 -18.97 23.99 -11.36
C LEU A 345 -18.48 24.59 -12.68
N PRO A 346 -18.90 25.82 -13.06
CA PRO A 346 -18.58 26.43 -14.34
C PRO A 346 -17.22 27.15 -14.33
N VAL A 347 -16.16 26.47 -13.88
CA VAL A 347 -14.77 26.96 -13.90
C VAL A 347 -14.01 26.30 -15.05
N SER A 348 -13.25 27.08 -15.82
CA SER A 348 -12.53 26.62 -17.01
C SER A 348 -11.17 25.98 -16.70
N GLY A 349 -10.56 26.34 -15.57
CA GLY A 349 -9.28 25.83 -15.13
C GLY A 349 -8.65 26.72 -14.05
N LEU A 350 -7.47 26.35 -13.58
CA LEU A 350 -6.73 27.09 -12.56
C LEU A 350 -5.25 27.22 -12.94
N THR A 351 -4.60 28.27 -12.46
CA THR A 351 -3.13 28.32 -12.40
C THR A 351 -2.63 27.57 -11.17
N ILE A 352 -1.37 27.12 -11.19
CA ILE A 352 -0.73 26.53 -9.98
C ILE A 352 -0.78 27.49 -8.79
N LYS A 353 -0.57 28.79 -9.02
CA LYS A 353 -0.63 29.81 -7.96
C LYS A 353 -2.03 29.94 -7.36
N GLN A 354 -3.08 29.90 -8.18
CA GLN A 354 -4.47 29.91 -7.67
C GLN A 354 -4.76 28.63 -6.87
N LEU A 355 -4.32 27.48 -7.38
CA LEU A 355 -4.47 26.21 -6.67
C LEU A 355 -3.75 26.22 -5.31
N GLN A 356 -2.52 26.73 -5.26
CA GLN A 356 -1.77 26.94 -4.02
C GLN A 356 -2.57 27.81 -3.04
N LYS A 357 -3.01 28.99 -3.46
CA LYS A 357 -3.77 29.92 -2.63
C LYS A 357 -5.09 29.35 -2.09
N ILE A 358 -5.78 28.52 -2.89
CA ILE A 358 -6.98 27.80 -2.45
C ILE A 358 -6.65 26.85 -1.29
N TYR A 359 -5.60 26.04 -1.43
CA TYR A 359 -5.21 25.05 -0.42
C TYR A 359 -4.47 25.65 0.79
N LEU A 360 -4.05 26.92 0.71
CA LEU A 360 -3.57 27.71 1.85
C LEU A 360 -4.69 28.50 2.55
N GLY A 361 -5.89 28.55 1.96
CA GLY A 361 -7.02 29.30 2.51
C GLY A 361 -7.03 30.80 2.21
N GLU A 362 -6.13 31.27 1.33
CA GLU A 362 -6.09 32.66 0.88
C GLU A 362 -7.21 32.98 -0.13
N ILE A 363 -7.57 32.00 -0.97
CA ILE A 363 -8.72 32.08 -1.87
C ILE A 363 -9.79 31.15 -1.31
N THR A 364 -10.96 31.71 -1.04
CA THR A 364 -12.05 31.01 -0.33
C THR A 364 -13.34 30.96 -1.13
N ASN A 365 -13.42 31.70 -2.24
CA ASN A 365 -14.59 31.73 -3.12
C ASN A 365 -14.22 31.61 -4.59
N TRP A 366 -14.99 30.84 -5.35
CA TRP A 366 -14.75 30.61 -6.77
C TRP A 366 -14.77 31.89 -7.63
N LYS A 367 -15.46 32.96 -7.20
CA LYS A 367 -15.46 34.26 -7.91
C LYS A 367 -14.08 34.92 -7.98
N GLU A 368 -13.21 34.61 -7.03
CA GLU A 368 -11.83 35.12 -7.00
C GLU A 368 -10.96 34.48 -8.10
N VAL A 369 -11.46 33.41 -8.73
CA VAL A 369 -10.79 32.67 -9.81
C VAL A 369 -11.68 32.54 -11.05
N ASN A 370 -12.50 33.56 -11.33
CA ASN A 370 -13.41 33.63 -12.48
C ASN A 370 -14.50 32.55 -12.51
N GLY A 371 -14.90 32.04 -11.34
CA GLY A 371 -16.04 31.15 -11.16
C GLY A 371 -17.28 31.87 -10.60
N PRO A 372 -18.31 31.11 -10.17
CA PRO A 372 -19.50 31.68 -9.55
C PRO A 372 -19.21 32.21 -8.13
N ASP A 373 -20.09 33.05 -7.59
CA ASP A 373 -20.06 33.40 -6.16
C ASP A 373 -20.49 32.19 -5.32
N LEU A 374 -19.50 31.35 -4.99
CA LEU A 374 -19.67 30.07 -4.33
C LEU A 374 -18.45 29.79 -3.48
N GLU A 375 -18.66 29.46 -2.20
CA GLU A 375 -17.60 29.08 -1.28
C GLU A 375 -16.85 27.83 -1.77
N ILE A 376 -15.52 27.84 -1.61
CA ILE A 376 -14.68 26.70 -1.95
C ILE A 376 -14.58 25.76 -0.74
N VAL A 377 -15.02 24.52 -0.93
CA VAL A 377 -14.82 23.46 0.06
C VAL A 377 -13.58 22.65 -0.30
N VAL A 378 -12.47 22.89 0.40
CA VAL A 378 -11.19 22.24 0.10
C VAL A 378 -11.10 20.90 0.81
N LEU A 379 -10.93 19.82 0.03
CA LEU A 379 -10.81 18.45 0.54
C LEU A 379 -9.38 17.95 0.35
N SER A 380 -8.86 17.20 1.32
CA SER A 380 -7.56 16.57 1.18
C SER A 380 -7.39 15.34 2.08
N ARG A 381 -6.35 14.54 1.85
CA ARG A 381 -5.85 13.59 2.86
C ARG A 381 -4.67 14.24 3.59
N ARG A 382 -4.28 13.73 4.75
CA ARG A 382 -3.08 14.24 5.43
C ARG A 382 -1.83 13.89 4.62
N ALA A 383 -0.81 14.73 4.68
CA ALA A 383 0.44 14.50 3.93
C ALA A 383 1.12 13.20 4.34
N GLU A 384 1.09 12.89 5.64
CA GLU A 384 1.58 11.67 6.25
C GLU A 384 0.80 10.40 5.84
N ASP A 385 -0.42 10.55 5.33
CA ASP A 385 -1.29 9.43 4.93
C ASP A 385 -1.06 8.93 3.49
N GLY A 386 -0.13 9.52 2.73
CA GLY A 386 0.26 8.94 1.46
C GLY A 386 1.12 9.78 0.54
N GLY A 387 1.65 9.16 -0.51
CA GLY A 387 2.58 9.81 -1.45
C GLY A 387 1.94 10.92 -2.29
N THR A 388 0.64 10.84 -2.62
CA THR A 388 -0.07 11.90 -3.37
C THR A 388 -0.25 13.20 -2.58
N PRO A 389 -0.79 13.21 -1.34
CA PRO A 389 -0.90 14.44 -0.57
C PRO A 389 0.46 15.03 -0.19
N GLU A 390 1.44 14.18 0.09
CA GLU A 390 2.83 14.58 0.29
C GLU A 390 3.44 15.24 -0.95
N PHE A 391 3.25 14.64 -2.14
CA PHE A 391 3.71 15.21 -3.40
C PHE A 391 3.05 16.57 -3.66
N PHE A 392 1.74 16.68 -3.44
CA PHE A 392 0.98 17.92 -3.64
C PHE A 392 1.46 19.03 -2.70
N GLN A 393 1.68 18.72 -1.41
CA GLN A 393 2.24 19.67 -0.45
C GLN A 393 3.62 20.18 -0.90
N HIS A 394 4.49 19.29 -1.36
CA HIS A 394 5.82 19.68 -1.81
C HIS A 394 5.76 20.52 -3.10
N HIS A 395 5.06 20.06 -4.14
CA HIS A 395 5.14 20.63 -5.48
C HIS A 395 4.17 21.80 -5.71
N VAL A 396 2.96 21.74 -5.14
CA VAL A 396 1.94 22.78 -5.32
C VAL A 396 2.00 23.80 -4.18
N LEU A 397 2.17 23.35 -2.94
CA LEU A 397 2.24 24.25 -1.78
C LEU A 397 3.66 24.76 -1.47
N GLN A 398 4.67 24.30 -2.22
CA GLN A 398 6.07 24.67 -2.02
C GLN A 398 6.56 24.38 -0.59
N ASN A 399 6.23 23.17 -0.09
CA ASN A 399 6.51 22.70 1.28
C ASN A 399 5.72 23.40 2.41
N GLN A 400 4.80 24.32 2.11
CA GLN A 400 3.92 24.87 3.13
C GLN A 400 2.91 23.82 3.59
N SER A 401 2.47 23.91 4.85
CA SER A 401 1.38 23.09 5.37
C SER A 401 0.06 23.45 4.69
N PHE A 402 -0.85 22.48 4.60
CA PHE A 402 -2.24 22.75 4.23
C PHE A 402 -2.85 23.79 5.17
N GLY A 403 -3.67 24.70 4.63
CA GLY A 403 -4.38 25.69 5.42
C GLY A 403 -5.46 25.08 6.32
N ASP A 404 -5.87 25.82 7.34
CA ASP A 404 -6.89 25.39 8.31
C ASP A 404 -8.28 25.17 7.67
N ASN A 405 -8.48 25.68 6.45
CA ASN A 405 -9.69 25.48 5.64
C ASN A 405 -9.82 24.07 5.05
N VAL A 406 -8.75 23.27 5.07
CA VAL A 406 -8.73 21.94 4.46
C VAL A 406 -9.49 20.93 5.33
N LYS A 407 -10.53 20.33 4.76
CA LYS A 407 -11.29 19.24 5.37
C LYS A 407 -10.66 17.90 4.99
N TYR A 408 -10.24 17.14 6.01
CA TYR A 408 -9.59 15.86 5.79
C TYR A 408 -10.59 14.73 5.52
N VAL A 409 -10.34 13.99 4.45
CA VAL A 409 -11.09 12.79 4.05
C VAL A 409 -10.23 11.55 4.21
N TYR A 410 -10.85 10.39 4.40
CA TYR A 410 -10.10 9.16 4.68
C TYR A 410 -9.37 8.61 3.44
N SER A 411 -9.98 8.74 2.26
CA SER A 411 -9.47 8.15 1.01
C SER A 411 -9.81 9.02 -0.21
N THR A 412 -9.13 8.79 -1.35
CA THR A 412 -9.53 9.42 -2.62
C THR A 412 -10.99 9.12 -2.96
N THR A 413 -11.46 7.88 -2.76
CA THR A 413 -12.86 7.50 -2.99
C THR A 413 -13.84 8.32 -2.15
N ASP A 414 -13.50 8.57 -0.88
CA ASP A 414 -14.30 9.42 0.01
C ASP A 414 -14.32 10.88 -0.47
N GLY A 415 -13.15 11.44 -0.81
CA GLY A 415 -13.05 12.78 -1.40
C GLY A 415 -13.90 12.93 -2.67
N LEU A 416 -13.81 11.98 -3.60
CA LEU A 416 -14.57 12.01 -4.85
C LEU A 416 -16.08 11.83 -4.66
N LYS A 417 -16.51 11.08 -3.63
CA LYS A 417 -17.93 11.03 -3.24
C LYS A 417 -18.40 12.40 -2.75
N GLN A 418 -17.65 13.04 -1.86
CA GLN A 418 -18.00 14.36 -1.32
C GLN A 418 -18.02 15.45 -2.39
N ILE A 419 -17.13 15.39 -3.39
CA ILE A 419 -17.13 16.30 -4.55
C ILE A 419 -18.47 16.30 -5.27
N LYS A 420 -19.09 15.12 -5.44
CA LYS A 420 -20.37 14.99 -6.15
C LYS A 420 -21.50 15.73 -5.42
N ASP A 421 -21.52 15.65 -4.09
CA ASP A 421 -22.61 16.19 -3.27
C ASP A 421 -22.36 17.64 -2.81
N THR A 422 -21.18 18.19 -3.09
CA THR A 422 -20.77 19.54 -2.66
C THR A 422 -20.38 20.40 -3.87
N PRO A 423 -21.27 21.31 -4.35
CA PRO A 423 -21.04 22.09 -5.57
C PRO A 423 -19.73 22.88 -5.61
N GLY A 424 -19.32 23.44 -4.47
CA GLY A 424 -18.10 24.25 -4.35
C GLY A 424 -16.84 23.44 -4.04
N ALA A 425 -16.88 22.11 -3.99
CA ALA A 425 -15.76 21.31 -3.53
C ALA A 425 -14.65 21.14 -4.57
N ILE A 426 -13.42 21.07 -4.07
CA ILE A 426 -12.19 20.77 -4.82
C ILE A 426 -11.39 19.67 -4.11
N TYR A 427 -10.85 18.74 -4.89
CA TYR A 427 -9.96 17.66 -4.45
C TYR A 427 -8.87 17.42 -5.50
N TYR A 428 -7.81 16.68 -5.16
CA TYR A 428 -6.79 16.25 -6.10
C TYR A 428 -6.45 14.77 -5.93
N GLY A 429 -6.08 14.10 -7.02
CA GLY A 429 -5.73 12.67 -6.99
C GLY A 429 -4.90 12.26 -8.20
N SER A 430 -4.44 11.01 -8.20
CA SER A 430 -3.79 10.45 -9.38
C SER A 430 -4.78 10.45 -10.55
N ALA A 431 -4.34 10.92 -11.71
CA ALA A 431 -5.17 11.11 -12.90
C ALA A 431 -5.99 9.86 -13.29
N PRO A 432 -5.42 8.63 -13.29
CA PRO A 432 -6.21 7.41 -13.52
C PRO A 432 -7.34 7.16 -12.51
N GLU A 433 -7.28 7.68 -11.28
CA GLU A 433 -8.39 7.55 -10.32
C GLU A 433 -9.56 8.50 -10.66
N LEU A 434 -9.29 9.61 -11.35
CA LEU A 434 -10.22 10.73 -11.53
C LEU A 434 -10.83 10.76 -12.95
N ILE A 435 -10.00 10.56 -13.97
CA ILE A 435 -10.37 10.87 -15.36
C ILE A 435 -11.39 9.88 -15.90
N TYR A 436 -11.17 8.57 -15.71
CA TYR A 436 -11.99 7.55 -16.35
C TYR A 436 -13.41 7.43 -15.78
N GLN A 437 -13.69 7.88 -14.56
CA GLN A 437 -14.97 7.60 -13.91
C GLN A 437 -16.10 8.60 -14.22
N CYS A 438 -15.78 9.78 -14.80
CA CYS A 438 -16.67 10.92 -15.07
C CYS A 438 -17.65 11.35 -13.97
N ARG A 439 -17.47 10.91 -12.71
CA ARG A 439 -18.30 11.36 -11.58
C ARG A 439 -17.94 12.76 -11.10
N VAL A 440 -16.76 13.22 -11.52
CA VAL A 440 -16.19 14.52 -11.18
C VAL A 440 -15.71 15.19 -12.47
N LYS A 441 -15.63 16.52 -12.47
CA LYS A 441 -14.99 17.28 -13.53
C LYS A 441 -13.53 17.47 -13.18
N SER A 442 -12.63 17.07 -14.08
CA SER A 442 -11.21 17.38 -13.93
C SER A 442 -10.91 18.77 -14.51
N LEU A 443 -10.17 19.61 -13.80
CA LEU A 443 -9.83 20.96 -14.27
C LEU A 443 -8.52 20.96 -15.08
N PRO A 444 -8.48 21.67 -16.22
CA PRO A 444 -7.23 22.11 -16.84
C PRO A 444 -6.40 22.96 -15.90
N ILE A 445 -5.07 22.80 -15.97
CA ILE A 445 -4.13 23.59 -15.19
C ILE A 445 -3.23 24.38 -16.13
N ALA A 446 -3.02 25.66 -15.81
CA ALA A 446 -2.19 26.55 -16.61
C ALA A 446 -0.73 26.14 -16.51
N ASN A 447 -0.07 25.98 -17.66
CA ASN A 447 1.38 25.83 -17.74
C ASN A 447 2.10 27.17 -17.51
N GLU A 448 3.44 27.17 -17.63
CA GLU A 448 4.27 28.36 -17.44
C GLU A 448 3.93 29.52 -18.40
N ASN A 449 3.38 29.20 -19.57
CA ASN A 449 2.94 30.20 -20.57
C ASN A 449 1.49 30.69 -20.32
N GLY A 450 0.86 30.26 -19.23
CA GLY A 450 -0.52 30.61 -18.90
C GLY A 450 -1.58 29.84 -19.70
N GLN A 451 -1.19 28.89 -20.54
CA GLN A 451 -2.12 28.07 -21.32
C GLN A 451 -2.73 26.97 -20.45
N LEU A 452 -4.06 26.89 -20.40
CA LEU A 452 -4.79 25.83 -19.70
C LEU A 452 -4.63 24.50 -20.42
N ILE A 453 -3.99 23.53 -19.76
CA ILE A 453 -3.78 22.18 -20.30
C ILE A 453 -4.67 21.18 -19.54
N PRO A 454 -5.60 20.49 -20.21
CA PRO A 454 -6.40 19.45 -19.57
C PRO A 454 -5.56 18.19 -19.33
N PRO A 455 -5.77 17.48 -18.19
CA PRO A 455 -5.13 16.18 -17.97
C PRO A 455 -5.79 15.05 -18.78
N TYR A 456 -6.87 15.34 -19.51
CA TYR A 456 -7.60 14.42 -20.39
C TYR A 456 -7.60 14.91 -21.84
N LEU A 457 -7.85 14.01 -22.80
CA LEU A 457 -7.98 14.38 -24.21
C LEU A 457 -9.22 15.25 -24.43
N PRO A 458 -9.08 16.50 -24.95
CA PRO A 458 -10.21 17.37 -25.21
C PRO A 458 -10.99 16.96 -26.48
N PRO A 459 -12.31 17.25 -26.55
CA PRO A 459 -13.13 17.79 -25.47
C PRO A 459 -13.41 16.75 -24.38
N ALA A 460 -13.68 17.21 -23.16
CA ALA A 460 -14.12 16.32 -22.08
C ALA A 460 -15.39 15.56 -22.52
N VAL A 461 -15.47 14.28 -22.19
CA VAL A 461 -16.68 13.51 -22.41
C VAL A 461 -17.77 14.00 -21.47
N ALA A 462 -18.89 14.40 -22.06
CA ALA A 462 -20.06 14.86 -21.33
C ALA A 462 -20.61 13.74 -20.41
N PRO A 463 -21.10 14.07 -19.20
CA PRO A 463 -21.57 13.07 -18.24
C PRO A 463 -22.59 12.08 -18.82
N GLU A 464 -23.46 12.55 -19.73
CA GLU A 464 -24.52 11.77 -20.37
C GLU A 464 -23.95 10.66 -21.27
N ASN A 465 -22.79 10.90 -21.88
CA ASN A 465 -22.12 9.97 -22.77
C ASN A 465 -21.12 9.06 -22.05
N CYS A 466 -20.86 9.31 -20.76
CA CYS A 466 -19.80 8.62 -20.04
C CYS A 466 -19.97 7.10 -19.91
N PRO A 467 -21.18 6.53 -19.72
CA PRO A 467 -21.32 5.08 -19.62
C PRO A 467 -20.75 4.34 -20.84
N GLU A 468 -20.89 4.92 -22.03
CA GLU A 468 -20.47 4.34 -23.31
C GLU A 468 -19.08 4.82 -23.75
N LYS A 469 -18.68 6.04 -23.37
CA LYS A 469 -17.39 6.64 -23.73
C LYS A 469 -16.73 7.28 -22.51
N ARG A 470 -15.62 6.72 -22.03
CA ARG A 470 -14.85 7.31 -20.92
C ARG A 470 -13.92 8.41 -21.42
N ASN A 471 -13.64 9.40 -20.57
CA ASN A 471 -12.51 10.30 -20.81
C ASN A 471 -11.21 9.49 -20.91
N GLN A 472 -10.29 9.98 -21.71
CA GLN A 472 -8.97 9.39 -21.90
C GLN A 472 -7.90 10.34 -21.38
N LEU A 473 -6.82 9.79 -20.85
CA LEU A 473 -5.69 10.56 -20.33
C LEU A 473 -5.00 11.35 -21.46
N ASN A 474 -4.59 12.59 -21.20
CA ASN A 474 -3.78 13.38 -22.12
C ASN A 474 -2.31 12.96 -22.05
N ILE A 475 -2.01 11.76 -22.56
CA ILE A 475 -0.68 11.13 -22.46
C ILE A 475 0.40 12.05 -23.02
N ALA A 476 0.17 12.68 -24.18
CA ALA A 476 1.15 13.58 -24.79
C ALA A 476 1.49 14.78 -23.89
N ALA A 477 0.48 15.42 -23.30
CA ALA A 477 0.72 16.57 -22.42
C ALA A 477 1.45 16.19 -21.14
N ILE A 478 1.16 15.01 -20.60
CA ILE A 478 1.78 14.50 -19.38
C ILE A 478 3.22 14.03 -19.66
N LYS A 479 3.44 13.29 -20.75
CA LYS A 479 4.76 12.77 -21.16
C LYS A 479 5.75 13.89 -21.46
N HIS A 480 5.29 14.96 -22.10
CA HIS A 480 6.11 16.12 -22.44
C HIS A 480 6.10 17.22 -21.37
N ALA A 481 5.52 16.94 -20.18
CA ALA A 481 5.42 17.88 -19.06
C ALA A 481 4.81 19.25 -19.42
N THR A 482 3.96 19.30 -20.45
CA THR A 482 3.18 20.51 -20.75
C THR A 482 1.98 20.64 -19.80
N TYR A 483 1.45 19.52 -19.30
CA TYR A 483 0.63 19.51 -18.09
C TYR A 483 1.54 19.70 -16.86
N PRO A 484 1.28 20.68 -15.99
CA PRO A 484 2.28 21.13 -15.02
C PRO A 484 2.38 20.31 -13.73
N ILE A 485 1.45 19.38 -13.46
CA ILE A 485 1.47 18.58 -12.23
C ILE A 485 1.69 17.11 -12.55
N THR A 486 2.93 16.75 -12.85
CA THR A 486 3.36 15.39 -13.17
C THR A 486 4.40 14.90 -12.18
N ARG A 487 4.51 13.58 -12.04
CA ARG A 487 5.51 12.93 -11.20
C ARG A 487 5.93 11.61 -11.80
N TYR A 488 7.16 11.20 -11.53
CA TYR A 488 7.55 9.83 -11.79
C TYR A 488 7.03 8.90 -10.69
N LEU A 489 6.77 7.66 -11.09
CA LEU A 489 6.65 6.52 -10.21
C LEU A 489 7.97 5.76 -10.20
N TYR A 490 8.36 5.31 -9.01
CA TYR A 490 9.68 4.75 -8.78
C TYR A 490 9.63 3.36 -8.18
N VAL A 491 10.57 2.51 -8.60
CA VAL A 491 11.03 1.39 -7.78
C VAL A 491 12.24 1.87 -6.99
N VAL A 492 12.17 1.78 -5.67
CA VAL A 492 13.23 2.12 -4.73
C VAL A 492 13.94 0.86 -4.28
N VAL A 493 15.24 0.81 -4.51
CA VAL A 493 16.07 -0.38 -4.32
C VAL A 493 17.23 -0.05 -3.41
N LYS A 494 17.46 -0.92 -2.43
CA LYS A 494 18.66 -0.92 -1.59
C LYS A 494 19.89 -1.31 -2.41
N GLN A 495 20.98 -0.56 -2.30
CA GLN A 495 22.25 -0.83 -3.00
C GLN A 495 23.27 -1.41 -2.01
N ASP A 496 23.28 -2.74 -1.87
CA ASP A 496 24.11 -3.51 -0.93
C ASP A 496 24.77 -4.76 -1.54
N GLY A 497 24.63 -4.98 -2.85
CA GLY A 497 25.09 -6.16 -3.59
C GLY A 497 24.30 -7.44 -3.30
N GLY A 498 23.28 -7.35 -2.44
CA GLY A 498 22.54 -8.47 -1.90
C GLY A 498 21.44 -9.01 -2.82
N ARG A 499 20.72 -9.99 -2.30
CA ARG A 499 19.58 -10.63 -2.99
C ARG A 499 18.43 -9.63 -3.25
N SER A 500 18.16 -8.74 -2.30
CA SER A 500 17.12 -7.70 -2.41
C SER A 500 17.45 -6.68 -3.51
N GLN A 501 18.72 -6.26 -3.63
CA GLN A 501 19.15 -5.39 -4.73
C GLN A 501 18.87 -6.03 -6.09
N LYS A 502 19.31 -7.28 -6.28
CA LYS A 502 19.10 -8.02 -7.54
C LYS A 502 17.63 -8.14 -7.89
N ALA A 503 16.77 -8.36 -6.90
CA ALA A 503 15.33 -8.46 -7.09
C ALA A 503 14.70 -7.14 -7.54
N GLY A 504 15.01 -6.03 -6.86
CA GLY A 504 14.51 -4.71 -7.23
C GLY A 504 14.99 -4.25 -8.61
N GLU A 505 16.24 -4.54 -8.96
CA GLU A 505 16.78 -4.24 -10.30
C GLU A 505 16.17 -5.13 -11.39
N ALA A 506 15.95 -6.42 -11.11
CA ALA A 506 15.25 -7.32 -12.03
C ALA A 506 13.81 -6.88 -12.27
N PHE A 507 13.06 -6.59 -11.20
CA PHE A 507 11.71 -6.05 -11.29
C PHE A 507 11.67 -4.76 -12.11
N THR A 508 12.61 -3.84 -11.86
CA THR A 508 12.73 -2.60 -12.65
C THR A 508 12.95 -2.90 -14.13
N LYS A 509 13.84 -3.83 -14.49
CA LYS A 509 14.08 -4.20 -15.90
C LYS A 509 12.83 -4.76 -16.56
N LEU A 510 12.05 -5.60 -15.85
CA LEU A 510 10.77 -6.11 -16.35
C LEU A 510 9.80 -4.95 -16.63
N LEU A 511 9.68 -3.97 -15.73
CA LEU A 511 8.80 -2.83 -15.94
C LEU A 511 9.18 -1.98 -17.16
N LEU A 512 10.46 -1.96 -17.52
CA LEU A 512 11.00 -1.17 -18.63
C LEU A 512 10.91 -1.88 -19.98
N THR A 513 10.36 -3.10 -20.08
CA THR A 513 10.10 -3.73 -21.38
C THR A 513 8.95 -3.03 -22.10
N GLU A 514 8.92 -3.07 -23.44
CA GLU A 514 7.81 -2.47 -24.20
C GLU A 514 6.45 -3.07 -23.81
N GLU A 515 6.42 -4.39 -23.61
CA GLU A 515 5.24 -5.11 -23.14
C GLU A 515 4.72 -4.59 -21.79
N MET A 516 5.60 -4.35 -20.82
CA MET A 516 5.20 -3.82 -19.51
C MET A 516 4.87 -2.34 -19.54
N GLN A 517 5.55 -1.55 -20.37
CA GLN A 517 5.18 -0.15 -20.58
C GLN A 517 3.77 -0.02 -21.18
N LYS A 518 3.38 -0.92 -22.09
CA LYS A 518 1.99 -1.01 -22.56
C LYS A 518 1.02 -1.39 -21.44
N SER A 519 1.42 -2.32 -20.56
CA SER A 519 0.62 -2.72 -19.40
C SER A 519 0.44 -1.57 -18.38
N ILE A 520 1.46 -0.72 -18.22
CA ILE A 520 1.42 0.50 -17.41
C ILE A 520 0.44 1.51 -18.03
N GLU A 521 0.42 1.63 -19.35
CA GLU A 521 -0.57 2.44 -20.07
C GLU A 521 -2.00 1.89 -19.88
N GLU A 522 -2.19 0.58 -19.97
CA GLU A 522 -3.47 -0.11 -19.68
C GLU A 522 -3.94 0.12 -18.23
N ALA A 523 -3.00 0.25 -17.29
CA ALA A 523 -3.28 0.62 -15.89
C ALA A 523 -3.62 2.11 -15.71
N GLY A 524 -3.54 2.91 -16.77
CA GLY A 524 -3.92 4.32 -16.81
C GLY A 524 -2.79 5.31 -16.51
N PHE A 525 -1.53 4.88 -16.62
CA PHE A 525 -0.35 5.74 -16.41
C PHE A 525 0.37 6.02 -17.72
N VAL A 526 1.31 6.97 -17.71
CA VAL A 526 2.07 7.33 -18.90
C VAL A 526 3.37 6.52 -18.96
N PRO A 527 3.63 5.77 -20.05
CA PRO A 527 4.88 5.05 -20.23
C PRO A 527 6.05 6.03 -20.45
N ILE A 528 7.24 5.64 -19.97
CA ILE A 528 8.47 6.44 -20.06
C ILE A 528 9.34 6.14 -21.29
N ASN A 529 9.09 5.02 -21.96
CA ASN A 529 9.85 4.60 -23.15
C ASN A 529 9.32 5.17 -24.47
#